data_AF-F5YIB7-F1
#
_entry.id   AF-F5YIB7-F1
#
_cell.length_a   1.000
_cell.length_b   1.000
_cell.length_c   1.000
_cell.angle_alpha   90.00
_cell.angle_beta   90.00
_cell.angle_gamma   90.00
#
_symmetry.space_group_name_H-M   'P 1'
#
loop_
_entity.id
_entity.type
_entity.pdbx_description
1 polymer ?
#
loop_
_entity_poly.entity_id
_entity_poly.type
_entity_poly.pdbx_seq_one_letter_code
_entity_poly.pdbx_strand_id
1 'polypeptide(L)' 'MPAGGAPGECATVNLNSLIEINKAGLQALRETLGPVGMVKFIQQYENGYGDYTKEKYTQPDLPIDEIDGLLKTKF' A
#
# COMPACT_ATOMS: atom_id res chain seq x y z
N MET A 1 -24.68 41.37 -11.30
CA MET A 1 -23.34 40.90 -11.71
C MET A 1 -23.14 39.50 -11.15
N PRO A 2 -23.08 38.45 -11.98
CA PRO A 2 -22.72 37.10 -11.52
C PRO A 2 -21.42 36.61 -12.18
N ALA A 3 -20.41 36.32 -11.36
CA ALA A 3 -19.32 35.39 -11.65
C ALA A 3 -18.86 34.92 -10.26
N GLY A 4 -19.04 33.66 -9.87
CA GLY A 4 -18.57 32.49 -10.58
C GLY A 4 -17.34 32.00 -9.81
N GLY A 5 -17.60 31.21 -8.76
CA GLY A 5 -16.56 30.59 -7.94
C GLY A 5 -17.15 29.32 -7.34
N ALA A 6 -17.11 28.24 -8.11
CA ALA A 6 -17.55 26.93 -7.69
C ALA A 6 -16.73 26.46 -6.47
N PRO A 7 -17.35 25.99 -5.38
CA PRO A 7 -16.63 25.34 -4.31
C PRO A 7 -16.20 23.95 -4.75
N GLY A 8 -14.89 23.71 -4.69
CA GLY A 8 -14.26 22.40 -4.52
C GLY A 8 -14.85 21.26 -5.34
N GLU A 9 -14.28 21.02 -6.51
CA GLU A 9 -14.22 19.67 -7.07
C GLU A 9 -13.48 18.79 -6.06
N CYS A 10 -14.24 18.18 -5.15
CA CYS A 10 -13.78 17.03 -4.38
C CYS A 10 -13.48 15.94 -5.40
N ALA A 11 -12.19 15.79 -5.73
CA ALA A 11 -11.69 14.79 -6.65
C ALA A 11 -12.33 13.43 -6.34
N THR A 12 -13.16 12.96 -7.27
CA THR A 12 -13.80 11.65 -7.21
C THR A 12 -12.72 10.60 -7.43
N VAL A 13 -12.00 10.25 -6.35
CA VAL A 13 -11.01 9.18 -6.38
C VAL A 13 -11.69 7.90 -6.87
N ASN A 14 -11.20 7.36 -7.98
CA ASN A 14 -11.76 6.14 -8.55
C ASN A 14 -11.37 4.97 -7.64
N LEU A 15 -12.33 4.49 -6.84
CA LEU A 15 -12.14 3.46 -5.82
C LEU A 15 -11.86 2.05 -6.39
N ASN A 16 -11.79 1.89 -7.72
CA ASN A 16 -11.54 0.60 -8.37
C ASN A 16 -10.06 0.17 -8.35
N SER A 17 -9.13 1.06 -7.97
CA SER A 17 -7.72 0.72 -7.82
C SER A 17 -7.17 1.23 -6.50
N LEU A 18 -6.83 0.29 -5.62
CA LEU A 18 -6.13 0.55 -4.36
C LEU A 18 -4.88 1.43 -4.56
N ILE A 19 -4.23 1.30 -5.71
CA ILE A 19 -3.04 2.08 -6.09
C ILE A 19 -3.37 3.58 -6.24
N GLU A 20 -4.49 3.92 -6.88
CA GLU A 20 -4.92 5.31 -7.09
C GLU A 20 -5.32 5.97 -5.77
N ILE A 21 -6.04 5.24 -4.91
CA ILE A 21 -6.41 5.69 -3.56
C ILE A 21 -5.14 5.94 -2.73
N ASN A 22 -4.18 5.01 -2.79
CA ASN A 22 -2.94 5.12 -2.04
C ASN A 22 -2.13 6.34 -2.52
N LYS A 23 -2.01 6.54 -3.84
CA LYS A 23 -1.31 7.69 -4.43
C LYS A 23 -1.96 9.02 -4.03
N ALA A 24 -3.29 9.12 -4.09
CA ALA A 24 -4.02 10.31 -3.66
C ALA A 24 -3.85 10.57 -2.16
N GLY A 25 -3.91 9.53 -1.32
CA GLY A 25 -3.67 9.64 0.12
C GLY A 25 -2.25 10.10 0.45
N LEU A 26 -1.23 9.54 -0.21
CA LEU A 26 0.16 9.94 -0.05
C LEU A 26 0.40 11.40 -0.48
N GLN A 27 -0.27 11.86 -1.54
CA GLN A 27 -0.19 13.25 -1.99
C GLN A 27 -0.82 14.19 -0.96
N ALA A 28 -2.02 13.88 -0.47
CA ALA A 28 -2.70 14.68 0.56
C ALA A 28 -1.90 14.74 1.87
N LEU A 29 -1.29 13.63 2.29
CA LEU A 29 -0.41 13.58 3.46
C LEU A 29 0.85 14.45 3.26
N ARG A 30 1.44 14.43 2.06
CA ARG A 30 2.61 15.26 1.73
C ARG A 30 2.30 16.75 1.78
N GLU A 31 1.14 17.16 1.26
CA GLU A 31 0.73 18.57 1.22
C GLU A 31 0.39 19.12 2.62
N THR A 32 -0.15 18.27 3.49
CA THR A 32 -0.57 18.67 4.85
C THR A 32 0.54 18.57 5.89
N LEU A 33 1.33 17.49 5.90
CA LEU A 33 2.34 17.20 6.91
C LEU A 33 3.77 17.50 6.44
N GLY A 34 3.95 17.77 5.14
CA GLY A 34 5.26 17.84 4.51
C GLY A 34 5.90 16.46 4.32
N PRO A 35 7.04 16.39 3.60
CA PRO A 35 7.69 15.12 3.28
C PRO A 35 8.13 14.34 4.54
N VAL A 36 8.60 15.04 5.58
CA VAL A 36 9.06 14.39 6.82
C VAL A 36 7.89 13.89 7.68
N GLY A 37 6.81 14.67 7.77
CA GLY A 37 5.62 14.27 8.52
C GLY A 37 4.85 13.14 7.85
N MET A 38 4.81 13.14 6.51
CA MET A 38 4.28 12.03 5.71
C MET A 38 5.02 10.71 6.01
N VAL A 39 6.35 10.70 5.97
CA VAL A 39 7.14 9.48 6.23
C VAL A 39 6.92 8.97 7.66
N LYS A 40 6.88 9.87 8.66
CA LYS A 40 6.57 9.49 10.05
C LYS A 40 5.17 8.91 10.19
N PHE A 41 4.18 9.51 9.52
CA PHE A 41 2.80 9.03 9.48
C PHE A 41 2.71 7.63 8.85
N ILE A 42 3.41 7.39 7.74
CA ILE A 42 3.47 6.06 7.13
C ILE A 42 4.12 5.09 8.11
N GLN A 43 5.25 5.45 8.73
CA GLN A 43 5.97 4.56 9.64
C GLN A 43 5.21 4.21 10.93
N GLN A 44 4.31 5.09 11.41
CA GLN A 44 3.46 4.79 12.58
C GLN A 44 2.24 3.92 12.24
N TYR A 45 1.78 3.92 10.98
CA TYR A 45 0.60 3.16 10.55
C TYR A 45 0.94 1.92 9.72
N GLU A 46 2.11 1.89 9.08
CA GLU A 46 2.70 0.67 8.57
C GLU A 46 3.12 -0.17 9.76
N ASN A 47 2.23 -1.08 10.13
CA ASN A 47 2.55 -2.25 10.90
C ASN A 47 3.57 -3.07 10.07
N GLY A 48 4.85 -2.71 10.16
CA GLY A 48 5.96 -3.56 9.75
C GLY A 48 6.00 -4.78 10.65
N TYR A 49 5.07 -5.71 10.43
CA TYR A 49 4.96 -6.95 11.16
C TYR A 49 5.39 -8.08 10.24
N GLY A 50 6.42 -8.77 10.66
CA GLY A 50 6.95 -9.96 10.04
C GLY A 50 7.98 -10.50 11.02
N ASP A 51 7.65 -11.61 11.66
CA ASP A 51 8.59 -12.31 12.50
C ASP A 51 9.19 -13.40 11.62
N TYR A 52 10.18 -13.00 10.82
CA TYR A 52 10.82 -13.92 9.87
C TYR A 52 11.29 -15.20 10.56
N THR A 53 11.68 -15.12 11.83
CA THR A 53 12.03 -16.30 12.63
C THR A 53 10.81 -17.20 12.84
N LYS A 54 9.68 -16.69 13.33
CA LYS A 54 8.46 -17.50 13.47
C LYS A 54 7.95 -18.02 12.13
N GLU A 55 7.91 -17.18 11.10
CA GLU A 55 7.36 -17.55 9.79
C GLU A 55 8.22 -18.61 9.09
N LYS A 56 9.55 -18.53 9.23
CA LYS A 56 10.48 -19.53 8.70
C LYS A 56 10.29 -20.91 9.33
N TYR A 57 10.02 -20.98 10.63
CA TYR A 57 9.84 -22.27 11.32
C TYR A 57 8.37 -22.76 11.34
N THR A 58 7.42 -21.91 10.92
CA THR A 58 6.00 -22.31 10.78
C THR A 58 5.74 -22.99 9.45
N GLN A 59 6.51 -22.67 8.41
CA GLN A 59 6.41 -23.33 7.12
C GLN A 59 7.30 -24.58 7.11
N PRO A 60 6.78 -25.75 6.71
CA PRO A 60 7.62 -26.93 6.56
C PRO A 60 8.65 -26.70 5.45
N ASP A 61 9.91 -27.06 5.70
CA ASP A 61 10.95 -27.10 4.67
C ASP A 61 10.54 -28.14 3.60
N LEU A 62 9.99 -27.65 2.49
CA LEU A 62 9.68 -28.48 1.33
C LEU A 62 10.99 -28.84 0.62
N PRO A 63 11.19 -30.11 0.23
CA PRO A 63 12.32 -30.49 -0.59
C PRO A 63 12.26 -29.76 -1.94
N ILE A 64 13.43 -29.40 -2.47
CA ILE A 64 13.57 -28.61 -3.69
C ILE A 64 12.81 -29.24 -4.88
N ASP A 65 12.76 -30.57 -4.96
CA ASP A 65 12.01 -31.32 -5.97
C ASP A 65 10.49 -31.03 -5.95
N GLU A 66 9.89 -30.90 -4.75
CA GLU A 66 8.47 -30.56 -4.62
C GLU A 66 8.20 -29.10 -5.01
N ILE A 67 9.13 -28.20 -4.72
CA ILE A 67 9.04 -26.78 -5.10
C ILE A 67 9.06 -26.62 -6.64
N ASP A 68 9.90 -27.39 -7.34
CA ASP A 68 9.95 -27.41 -8.82
C ASP A 68 8.63 -27.91 -9.43
N GLY A 69 8.05 -28.97 -8.85
CA GLY A 69 6.75 -29.49 -9.26
C GLY A 69 5.61 -28.49 -9.08
N LEU A 70 5.59 -27.77 -7.95
CA LEU A 70 4.59 -26.74 -7.66
C LEU A 70 4.69 -25.54 -8.62
N LEU A 71 5.91 -25.12 -8.97
CA LEU A 71 6.13 -24.02 -9.90
C LEU A 71 5.67 -24.40 -11.32
N LYS A 72 5.99 -25.60 -11.79
CA LYS A 72 5.56 -26.10 -13.11
C LYS A 72 4.06 -26.31 -13.24
N THR A 73 3.33 -26.43 -12.13
CA THR A 73 1.87 -26.66 -12.14
C THR A 73 1.07 -25.35 -12.11
N LYS A 74 1.68 -24.24 -11.64
CA LYS A 74 1.01 -22.94 -11.49
C LYS A 74 1.31 -21.92 -12.60
N PHE A 75 2.19 -22.25 -13.53
CA PHE A 75 2.52 -21.44 -14.70
C PHE A 75 2.14 -22.17 -15.99
#